data_AF-A0A5A9N7H7-F1
#
_entry.id   AF-A0A5A9N7H7-F1
#
_cell.length_a   1.000
_cell.length_b   1.000
_cell.length_c   1.000
_cell.angle_alpha   90.00
_cell.angle_beta   90.00
_cell.angle_gamma   90.00
#
_symmetry.space_group_name_H-M   'P 1'
#
loop_
_entity.id
_entity.type
_entity.pdbx_description
1 polymer ?
#
loop_
_entity_poly.entity_id
_entity_poly.type
_entity_poly.pdbx_seq_one_letter_code
_entity_poly.pdbx_strand_id
1 'polypeptide(L)'
;MELQGSKLYFAVIVLMCVFVSINAVGLNDLLERASQLSEKLHSLSTSLTNDLDSHLPPVGRMMIPRPSMCHTSSLQIPNDKDQALRIPEDELLSLARSLLLAWSDPLTLLSSEASSLEHPERNTINTKTQELQDSIRSLGTGLEHLVHKMGSSSDDLSDLPFNTNSLGQDKTSQLVNFHFLLSCFRRDSHKIDSFLKVLRCRAAKRPEIC
;
A
#
# COMPACT_ATOMS: atom_id res chain seq x y z
N MET A 1 38.42 -41.52 13.58
CA MET A 1 38.17 -40.07 13.55
C MET A 1 37.22 -39.64 12.42
N GLU A 2 37.15 -40.36 11.28
CA GLU A 2 36.28 -39.97 10.15
C GLU A 2 34.76 -40.11 10.40
N LEU A 3 34.33 -41.10 11.18
CA LEU A 3 32.91 -41.38 11.41
C LEU A 3 32.17 -40.30 12.25
N GLN A 4 32.92 -39.57 13.09
CA GLN A 4 32.38 -38.49 13.92
C GLN A 4 32.16 -37.21 13.09
N GLY A 5 33.07 -36.95 12.14
CA GLY A 5 32.99 -35.80 11.23
C GLY A 5 31.83 -35.92 10.23
N SER A 6 31.55 -37.12 9.73
CA SER A 6 30.43 -37.36 8.81
C SER A 6 29.05 -37.16 9.48
N LYS A 7 28.90 -37.60 10.74
CA LYS A 7 27.67 -37.37 11.52
C LYS A 7 27.42 -35.90 11.83
N LEU A 8 28.47 -35.16 12.18
CA LEU A 8 28.37 -33.72 12.44
C LEU A 8 28.02 -32.96 11.15
N TYR A 9 28.63 -33.32 10.03
CA TYR A 9 28.33 -32.75 8.72
C TYR A 9 26.88 -33.01 8.30
N PHE A 10 26.40 -34.23 8.48
CA PHE A 10 25.00 -34.59 8.20
C PHE A 10 24.03 -33.83 9.11
N ALA A 11 24.35 -33.71 10.41
CA ALA A 11 23.54 -32.94 11.35
C ALA A 11 23.48 -31.46 10.97
N VAL A 12 24.60 -30.86 10.55
CA VAL A 12 24.65 -29.46 10.07
C VAL A 12 23.84 -29.29 8.79
N ILE A 13 23.95 -30.21 7.83
CA ILE A 13 23.15 -30.18 6.60
C ILE A 13 21.67 -30.30 6.90
N VAL A 14 21.27 -31.24 7.77
CA VAL A 14 19.87 -31.39 8.17
C VAL A 14 19.38 -30.13 8.89
N LEU A 15 20.19 -29.55 9.79
CA LEU A 15 19.82 -28.31 10.46
C LEU A 15 19.65 -27.15 9.46
N MET A 16 20.57 -27.02 8.49
CA MET A 16 20.50 -26.00 7.45
C MET A 16 19.30 -26.22 6.52
N CYS A 17 19.03 -27.46 6.11
CA CYS A 17 17.85 -27.80 5.30
C CYS A 17 16.56 -27.56 6.07
N VAL A 18 16.51 -27.87 7.36
CA VAL A 18 15.37 -27.61 8.24
C VAL A 18 15.20 -26.09 8.42
N PHE A 19 16.28 -25.33 8.63
CA PHE A 19 16.24 -23.86 8.68
C PHE A 19 15.75 -23.25 7.36
N VAL A 20 16.23 -23.73 6.21
CA VAL A 20 15.78 -23.28 4.88
C VAL A 20 14.33 -23.65 4.63
N SER A 21 13.88 -24.84 5.03
CA SER A 21 12.50 -25.31 4.85
C SER A 21 11.51 -24.64 5.80
N ILE A 22 11.95 -24.27 7.01
CA ILE A 22 11.15 -23.53 8.01
C ILE A 22 11.03 -22.04 7.62
N ASN A 23 12.00 -21.47 6.90
CA ASN A 23 12.01 -20.06 6.50
C ASN A 23 11.58 -19.80 5.04
N ALA A 24 11.29 -20.83 4.25
CA ALA A 24 10.77 -20.64 2.91
C ALA A 24 9.27 -20.31 2.94
N VAL A 25 8.94 -19.07 3.33
CA VAL A 25 7.56 -18.56 3.24
C VAL A 25 7.07 -18.76 1.80
N GLY A 26 5.92 -19.42 1.65
CA GLY A 26 5.31 -19.71 0.35
C GLY A 26 4.78 -18.44 -0.32
N LEU A 27 4.68 -18.46 -1.64
CA LEU A 27 4.12 -17.34 -2.40
C LEU A 27 2.68 -17.00 -1.94
N ASN A 28 1.87 -18.03 -1.69
CA ASN A 28 0.50 -17.86 -1.20
C ASN A 28 0.46 -17.18 0.18
N ASP A 29 1.36 -17.53 1.09
CA ASP A 29 1.43 -16.92 2.42
C ASP A 29 1.84 -15.45 2.35
N LEU A 30 2.78 -15.13 1.46
CA LEU A 30 3.19 -13.74 1.21
C LEU A 30 2.03 -12.91 0.64
N LEU A 31 1.31 -13.45 -0.35
CA LEU A 31 0.15 -12.80 -0.95
C LEU A 31 -1.01 -12.64 0.04
N GLU A 32 -1.27 -13.64 0.89
CA GLU A 32 -2.26 -13.55 1.95
C GLU A 32 -1.91 -12.43 2.93
N ARG A 33 -0.66 -12.36 3.41
CA ARG A 33 -0.21 -11.29 4.30
C ARG A 33 -0.30 -9.92 3.63
N ALA A 34 0.12 -9.80 2.36
CA ALA A 34 0.04 -8.56 1.61
C ALA A 34 -1.42 -8.10 1.46
N SER A 35 -2.34 -9.03 1.15
CA SER A 35 -3.78 -8.76 1.06
C SER A 35 -4.38 -8.32 2.40
N GLN A 36 -3.97 -8.92 3.52
CA GLN A 36 -4.43 -8.50 4.84
C GLN A 36 -3.90 -7.11 5.22
N LEU A 37 -2.65 -6.81 4.86
CA LEU A 37 -2.05 -5.49 5.08
C LEU A 37 -2.73 -4.41 4.21
N SER A 38 -3.03 -4.71 2.94
CA SER A 38 -3.73 -3.76 2.05
C SER A 38 -5.16 -3.49 2.50
N GLU A 39 -5.86 -4.51 3.00
CA GLU A 39 -7.21 -4.34 3.54
C GLU A 39 -7.20 -3.41 4.76
N LYS A 40 -6.24 -3.62 5.68
CA LYS A 40 -6.04 -2.72 6.83
C LYS A 40 -5.70 -1.29 6.39
N LEU A 41 -4.81 -1.14 5.41
CA LEU A 41 -4.43 0.16 4.85
C LEU A 41 -5.66 0.91 4.29
N HIS A 42 -6.47 0.22 3.49
CA HIS A 42 -7.67 0.78 2.90
C HIS A 42 -8.74 1.13 3.96
N SER A 43 -8.94 0.25 4.93
CA SER A 43 -9.85 0.48 6.06
C SER A 43 -9.43 1.70 6.88
N LEU A 44 -8.15 1.82 7.19
CA LEU A 44 -7.60 2.95 7.92
C LEU A 44 -7.74 4.26 7.13
N SER A 45 -7.46 4.24 5.82
CA SER A 45 -7.67 5.40 4.94
C SER A 45 -9.13 5.84 4.88
N THR A 46 -10.06 4.88 4.83
CA THR A 46 -11.50 5.16 4.85
C THR A 46 -11.93 5.75 6.18
N SER A 47 -11.48 5.16 7.29
CA SER A 47 -11.78 5.68 8.62
C SER A 47 -11.25 7.10 8.81
N LEU A 48 -10.01 7.37 8.39
CA LEU A 48 -9.41 8.70 8.48
C LEU A 48 -10.16 9.73 7.61
N THR A 49 -10.58 9.34 6.41
CA THR A 49 -11.40 10.23 5.55
C THR A 49 -12.71 10.61 6.25
N ASN A 50 -13.38 9.64 6.89
CA ASN A 50 -14.61 9.89 7.63
C ASN A 50 -14.39 10.83 8.84
N ASP A 51 -13.26 10.70 9.53
CA ASP A 51 -12.92 11.59 10.65
C ASP A 51 -12.80 13.05 10.15
N LEU A 52 -12.18 13.27 8.98
CA LEU A 52 -12.08 14.62 8.38
C LEU A 52 -13.42 15.17 7.88
N ASP A 53 -14.30 14.32 7.34
CA ASP A 53 -15.58 14.78 6.78
C ASP A 53 -16.51 15.40 7.83
N SER A 54 -16.34 15.00 9.10
CA SER A 54 -17.18 15.40 10.23
C SER A 54 -17.22 16.92 10.48
N HIS A 55 -16.12 17.64 10.20
CA HIS A 55 -16.01 19.08 10.46
C HIS A 55 -15.50 19.89 9.26
N LEU A 56 -15.60 19.35 8.04
CA LEU A 56 -15.25 20.08 6.84
C LEU A 56 -16.33 21.13 6.49
N PRO A 57 -16.01 22.45 6.47
CA PRO A 57 -17.00 23.50 6.20
C PRO A 57 -17.64 23.36 4.80
N PRO A 58 -18.90 23.80 4.60
CA PRO A 58 -19.57 23.73 3.28
C PRO A 58 -18.78 24.40 2.15
N VAL A 59 -18.16 25.55 2.43
CA VAL A 59 -17.29 26.26 1.47
C VAL A 59 -16.06 25.41 1.13
N GLY A 60 -15.45 24.77 2.13
CA GLY A 60 -14.32 23.86 1.93
C GLY A 60 -14.68 22.67 1.04
N ARG A 61 -15.87 22.07 1.22
CA ARG A 61 -16.38 20.99 0.37
C ARG A 61 -16.51 21.40 -1.11
N MET A 62 -16.91 22.63 -1.37
CA MET A 62 -17.01 23.17 -2.74
C MET A 62 -15.62 23.44 -3.36
N MET A 63 -14.59 23.64 -2.53
CA MET A 63 -13.22 23.90 -2.95
C MET A 63 -12.38 22.63 -3.14
N ILE A 64 -12.88 21.45 -2.77
CA ILE A 64 -12.16 20.20 -2.97
C ILE A 64 -11.87 20.01 -4.49
N PRO A 65 -10.60 19.83 -4.88
CA PRO A 65 -10.23 19.54 -6.26
C PRO A 65 -10.88 18.25 -6.79
N ARG A 66 -11.02 18.16 -8.13
CA ARG A 66 -11.68 17.01 -8.75
C ARG A 66 -10.82 15.74 -8.60
N PRO A 67 -11.41 14.54 -8.49
CA PRO A 67 -10.66 13.29 -8.44
C PRO A 67 -9.70 13.06 -9.61
N SER A 68 -9.95 13.67 -10.78
CA SER A 68 -9.05 13.65 -11.93
C SER A 68 -7.73 14.41 -11.70
N MET A 69 -7.62 15.18 -10.63
CA MET A 69 -6.43 15.97 -10.26
C MET A 69 -5.51 15.22 -9.29
N CYS A 70 -5.86 14.00 -8.85
CA CYS A 70 -4.90 13.21 -8.07
C CYS A 70 -3.67 12.91 -8.94
N HIS A 71 -2.47 12.95 -8.37
CA HIS A 71 -1.21 12.78 -9.11
C HIS A 71 -1.09 11.42 -9.81
N THR A 72 -1.79 10.40 -9.32
CA THR A 72 -1.87 9.06 -9.90
C THR A 72 -2.86 8.92 -11.06
N SER A 73 -3.66 9.95 -11.36
CA SER A 73 -4.76 9.83 -12.34
C SER A 73 -4.27 9.68 -13.79
N SER A 74 -3.01 10.00 -14.08
CA SER A 74 -2.38 9.79 -15.40
C SER A 74 -1.93 8.35 -15.62
N LEU A 75 -1.85 7.53 -14.57
CA LEU A 75 -1.48 6.13 -14.70
C LEU A 75 -2.61 5.35 -15.39
N GLN A 76 -2.24 4.51 -16.36
CA GLN A 76 -3.16 3.60 -17.04
C GLN A 76 -3.47 2.38 -16.15
N ILE A 77 -4.25 2.64 -15.11
CA ILE A 77 -4.59 1.63 -14.10
C ILE A 77 -6.00 1.12 -14.38
N PRO A 78 -6.25 -0.20 -14.33
CA PRO A 78 -7.59 -0.74 -14.47
C PRO A 78 -8.52 -0.12 -13.43
N ASN A 79 -9.69 0.32 -13.88
CA ASN A 79 -10.65 1.03 -13.04
C ASN A 79 -11.76 0.12 -12.49
N ASP A 80 -11.85 -1.11 -12.97
CA ASP A 80 -12.83 -2.09 -12.55
C ASP A 80 -12.20 -3.49 -12.39
N LYS A 81 -12.95 -4.36 -11.72
CA LYS A 81 -12.55 -5.75 -11.43
C LYS A 81 -12.30 -6.53 -12.71
N ASP A 82 -13.10 -6.34 -13.76
CA ASP A 82 -13.02 -7.13 -15.00
C ASP A 82 -11.74 -6.81 -15.79
N GLN A 83 -11.34 -5.54 -15.80
CA GLN A 83 -10.05 -5.12 -16.35
C GLN A 83 -8.89 -5.70 -15.54
N ALA A 84 -8.93 -5.59 -14.21
CA ALA A 84 -7.88 -6.14 -13.34
C ALA A 84 -7.71 -7.67 -13.52
N LEU A 85 -8.81 -8.40 -13.70
CA LEU A 85 -8.79 -9.84 -13.95
C LEU A 85 -8.13 -10.24 -15.28
N ARG A 86 -7.92 -9.31 -16.21
CA ARG A 86 -7.26 -9.55 -17.51
C ARG A 86 -5.76 -9.23 -17.49
N ILE A 87 -5.29 -8.49 -16.49
CA ILE A 87 -3.87 -8.10 -16.39
C ILE A 87 -3.04 -9.30 -15.91
N PRO A 88 -1.87 -9.58 -16.52
CA PRO A 88 -0.89 -10.56 -16.03
C PRO A 88 -0.51 -10.36 -14.55
N GLU A 89 -0.10 -11.43 -13.85
CA GLU A 89 0.18 -11.36 -12.40
C GLU A 89 1.36 -10.44 -12.06
N ASP A 90 2.43 -10.52 -12.85
CA ASP A 90 3.63 -9.71 -12.72
C ASP A 90 3.36 -8.22 -12.98
N GLU A 91 2.58 -7.90 -14.02
CA GLU A 91 2.16 -6.54 -14.33
C GLU A 91 1.22 -5.99 -13.25
N LEU A 92 0.28 -6.80 -12.76
CA LEU A 92 -0.66 -6.39 -11.72
C LEU A 92 0.03 -6.13 -10.37
N LEU A 93 1.06 -6.93 -10.03
CA LEU A 93 1.90 -6.69 -8.87
C LEU A 93 2.73 -5.40 -9.04
N SER A 94 3.27 -5.16 -10.23
CA SER A 94 4.00 -3.92 -10.55
C SER A 94 3.12 -2.69 -10.38
N LEU A 95 1.88 -2.72 -10.91
CA LEU A 95 0.90 -1.65 -10.75
C LEU A 95 0.58 -1.37 -9.27
N ALA A 96 0.39 -2.42 -8.46
CA ALA A 96 0.16 -2.27 -7.02
C ALA A 96 1.36 -1.60 -6.32
N ARG A 97 2.59 -2.02 -6.66
CA ARG A 97 3.82 -1.44 -6.11
C ARG A 97 4.01 0.01 -6.55
N SER A 98 3.82 0.35 -7.82
CA SER A 98 4.00 1.73 -8.29
C SER A 98 2.97 2.70 -7.71
N LEU A 99 1.71 2.25 -7.55
CA LEU A 99 0.73 3.03 -6.79
C LEU A 99 1.21 3.28 -5.35
N LEU A 100 1.68 2.23 -4.67
CA LEU A 100 2.15 2.34 -3.29
C LEU A 100 3.33 3.31 -3.16
N LEU A 101 4.32 3.22 -4.05
CA LEU A 101 5.50 4.08 -4.05
C LEU A 101 5.14 5.55 -4.32
N ALA A 102 4.21 5.81 -5.25
CA ALA A 102 3.73 7.16 -5.55
C ALA A 102 3.09 7.86 -4.34
N TRP A 103 2.73 7.12 -3.28
CA TRP A 103 2.15 7.66 -2.06
C TRP A 103 3.14 7.86 -0.90
N SER A 104 4.42 7.50 -1.07
CA SER A 104 5.47 7.68 -0.05
C SER A 104 5.64 9.15 0.35
N ASP A 105 5.87 10.03 -0.62
CA ASP A 105 6.08 11.45 -0.37
C ASP A 105 4.81 12.19 0.07
N PRO A 106 3.63 12.01 -0.59
CA PRO A 106 2.40 12.62 -0.13
C PRO A 106 2.03 12.24 1.30
N LEU A 107 2.19 10.98 1.72
CA LEU A 107 1.90 10.57 3.11
C LEU A 107 2.93 11.12 4.10
N THR A 108 4.17 11.34 3.67
CA THR A 108 5.17 12.02 4.51
C THR A 108 4.77 13.48 4.73
N LEU A 109 4.33 14.19 3.68
CA LEU A 109 3.78 15.53 3.81
C LEU A 109 2.55 15.55 4.74
N LEU A 110 1.56 14.68 4.50
CA LEU A 110 0.37 14.58 5.34
C LEU A 110 0.74 14.30 6.81
N SER A 111 1.66 13.37 7.08
CA SER A 111 2.08 13.08 8.45
C SER A 111 2.77 14.27 9.12
N SER A 112 3.51 15.08 8.37
CA SER A 112 4.17 16.27 8.92
C SER A 112 3.18 17.41 9.25
N GLU A 113 2.12 17.54 8.45
CA GLU A 113 1.12 18.61 8.58
C GLU A 113 -0.08 18.21 9.48
N ALA A 114 -0.30 16.92 9.74
CA ALA A 114 -1.48 16.47 10.49
C ALA A 114 -1.55 17.06 11.91
N SER A 115 -0.40 17.33 12.53
CA SER A 115 -0.32 17.96 13.85
C SER A 115 -0.65 19.45 13.85
N SER A 116 -0.66 20.13 12.70
CA SER A 116 -0.98 21.56 12.59
C SER A 116 -2.42 21.84 12.14
N LEU A 117 -3.17 20.81 11.72
CA LEU A 117 -4.54 20.94 11.22
C LEU A 117 -5.50 21.57 12.25
N GLU A 118 -6.26 22.57 11.81
CA GLU A 118 -7.38 23.11 12.57
C GLU A 118 -8.61 22.21 12.44
N HIS A 119 -8.62 21.12 13.21
CA HIS A 119 -9.71 20.15 13.25
C HIS A 119 -9.94 19.65 14.70
N PRO A 120 -11.20 19.47 15.16
CA PRO A 120 -11.45 18.99 16.53
C PRO A 120 -10.80 17.62 16.82
N GLU A 121 -10.84 16.71 15.85
CA GLU A 121 -10.22 15.37 15.93
C GLU A 121 -8.73 15.35 15.53
N ARG A 122 -8.02 16.49 15.56
CA ARG A 122 -6.62 16.61 15.09
C ARG A 122 -5.68 15.54 15.66
N ASN A 123 -5.81 15.20 16.95
CA ASN A 123 -4.96 14.19 17.57
C ASN A 123 -5.20 12.80 16.96
N THR A 124 -6.47 12.41 16.80
CA THR A 124 -6.88 11.16 16.14
C THR A 124 -6.40 11.13 14.69
N ILE A 125 -6.58 12.23 13.95
CA ILE A 125 -6.13 12.38 12.56
C ILE A 125 -4.61 12.21 12.46
N ASN A 126 -3.85 12.86 13.35
CA ASN A 126 -2.40 12.75 13.40
C ASN A 126 -1.93 11.32 13.65
N THR A 127 -2.50 10.64 14.65
CA THR A 127 -2.18 9.24 14.94
C THR A 127 -2.49 8.32 13.76
N LYS A 128 -3.69 8.40 13.17
CA LYS A 128 -4.06 7.57 12.01
C LYS A 128 -3.23 7.87 10.76
N THR A 129 -2.79 9.12 10.58
CA THR A 129 -1.91 9.49 9.45
C THR A 129 -0.52 8.86 9.61
N GLN A 130 0.01 8.83 10.84
CA GLN A 130 1.27 8.12 11.14
C GLN A 130 1.11 6.61 10.92
N GLU A 131 0.02 6.01 11.40
CA GLU A 131 -0.30 4.60 11.17
C GLU A 131 -0.42 4.26 9.67
N LEU A 132 -0.97 5.17 8.85
CA LEU A 132 -1.00 5.02 7.39
C LEU A 132 0.41 5.01 6.80
N GLN A 133 1.28 5.93 7.23
CA GLN A 133 2.66 6.00 6.76
C GLN A 133 3.45 4.75 7.18
N ASP A 134 3.22 4.20 8.37
CA ASP A 134 3.83 2.95 8.82
C ASP A 134 3.30 1.74 8.03
N SER A 135 1.99 1.73 7.74
CA SER A 135 1.34 0.68 6.98
C SER A 135 1.82 0.64 5.52
N ILE A 136 2.03 1.80 4.89
CA ILE A 136 2.54 1.87 3.52
C ILE A 136 3.98 1.35 3.44
N ARG A 137 4.83 1.69 4.41
CA ARG A 137 6.21 1.18 4.50
C ARG A 137 6.23 -0.34 4.68
N SER A 138 5.39 -0.86 5.57
CA SER A 138 5.27 -2.29 5.84
C SER A 138 4.77 -3.08 4.62
N LEU A 139 3.74 -2.57 3.93
CA LEU A 139 3.25 -3.18 2.69
C LEU A 139 4.31 -3.11 1.59
N GLY A 140 5.07 -2.01 1.50
CA GLY A 140 6.15 -1.82 0.52
C GLY A 140 7.21 -2.90 0.60
N THR A 141 7.74 -3.17 1.79
CA THR A 141 8.67 -4.29 2.02
C THR A 141 8.05 -5.63 1.60
N GLY A 142 6.77 -5.85 1.89
CA GLY A 142 6.05 -7.05 1.49
C GLY A 142 5.95 -7.21 -0.04
N LEU A 143 5.69 -6.12 -0.77
CA LEU A 143 5.62 -6.14 -2.22
C LEU A 143 6.99 -6.34 -2.87
N GLU A 144 8.06 -5.76 -2.32
CA GLU A 144 9.43 -5.99 -2.79
C GLU A 144 9.82 -7.48 -2.70
N HIS A 145 9.48 -8.12 -1.59
CA HIS A 145 9.70 -9.57 -1.43
C HIS A 145 8.88 -10.39 -2.43
N LEU A 146 7.63 -9.99 -2.71
CA LEU A 146 6.78 -10.66 -3.70
C LEU A 146 7.35 -10.52 -5.13
N VAL A 147 7.80 -9.32 -5.52
CA VAL A 147 8.42 -9.07 -6.83
C VAL A 147 9.64 -9.98 -7.01
N HIS A 148 10.52 -10.04 -6.01
CA HIS A 148 11.69 -10.91 -6.04
C HIS A 148 11.30 -12.40 -6.13
N LYS A 149 10.28 -12.83 -5.36
CA LYS A 149 9.82 -14.23 -5.33
C LYS A 149 9.16 -14.66 -6.65
N MET A 150 8.41 -13.78 -7.30
CA MET A 150 7.75 -14.06 -8.58
C MET A 150 8.70 -14.02 -9.77
N GLY A 151 9.93 -13.54 -9.59
CA GLY A 151 10.88 -13.36 -10.69
C GLY A 151 10.44 -12.30 -11.69
N SER A 152 9.57 -11.37 -11.25
CA SER A 152 9.08 -10.28 -12.09
C SER A 152 10.19 -9.26 -12.29
N SER A 153 10.68 -9.13 -13.52
CA SER A 153 11.49 -8.02 -13.98
C SER A 153 10.56 -6.89 -14.44
N SER A 154 9.68 -6.41 -13.57
CA SER A 154 8.92 -5.23 -13.95
C SER A 154 9.86 -4.03 -13.91
N ASP A 155 10.15 -3.46 -15.07
CA ASP A 155 10.67 -2.09 -15.16
C ASP A 155 9.85 -1.24 -14.19
N ASP A 156 10.52 -0.43 -13.35
CA ASP A 156 9.85 0.50 -12.45
C ASP A 156 8.87 1.33 -13.29
N LEU A 157 7.57 1.01 -13.21
CA LEU A 157 6.54 1.84 -13.79
C LEU A 157 6.70 3.20 -13.11
N SER A 158 7.05 4.16 -13.96
CA SER A 158 7.62 5.47 -13.70
C SER A 158 7.41 6.01 -12.29
N ASP A 159 8.52 6.42 -11.66
CA ASP A 159 8.51 7.24 -10.45
C ASP A 159 7.60 8.45 -10.72
N LEU A 160 6.45 8.49 -10.06
CA LEU A 160 5.47 9.56 -10.25
C LEU A 160 5.91 10.75 -9.39
N PRO A 161 6.45 11.83 -9.99
CA PRO A 161 6.98 12.93 -9.20
C PRO A 161 5.84 13.62 -8.44
N PHE A 162 5.98 13.69 -7.12
CA PHE A 162 5.10 14.49 -6.27
C PHE A 162 5.76 15.85 -5.99
N ASN A 163 5.35 16.86 -6.75
CA ASN A 163 6.00 18.18 -6.73
C ASN A 163 5.40 19.16 -5.70
N THR A 164 4.70 18.67 -4.66
CA THR A 164 4.05 19.52 -3.66
C THR A 164 4.78 19.40 -2.32
N ASN A 165 5.15 20.53 -1.72
CA ASN A 165 5.88 20.59 -0.45
C ASN A 165 5.06 21.24 0.70
N SER A 166 3.83 21.69 0.44
CA SER A 166 2.96 22.33 1.43
C SER A 166 1.50 22.15 1.04
N LEU A 167 0.62 22.08 2.04
CA LEU A 167 -0.84 21.98 1.85
C LEU A 167 -1.53 23.35 1.73
N GLY A 168 -0.77 24.46 1.75
CA GLY A 168 -1.30 25.81 1.65
C GLY A 168 -0.91 26.70 2.82
N GLN A 169 -1.16 28.00 2.67
CA GLN A 169 -0.75 29.02 3.63
C GLN A 169 -1.83 29.34 4.66
N ASP A 170 -3.10 29.24 4.28
CA ASP A 170 -4.23 29.43 5.19
C ASP A 170 -4.83 28.09 5.63
N LYS A 171 -5.48 28.11 6.80
CA LYS A 171 -6.01 26.92 7.46
C LYS A 171 -7.10 26.22 6.65
N THR A 172 -7.88 26.97 5.85
CA THR A 172 -8.93 26.38 5.01
C THR A 172 -8.31 25.62 3.85
N SER A 173 -7.34 26.21 3.15
CA SER A 173 -6.60 25.54 2.09
C SER A 173 -5.87 24.29 2.60
N GLN A 174 -5.24 24.37 3.78
CA GLN A 174 -4.58 23.23 4.41
C GLN A 174 -5.55 22.06 4.62
N LEU A 175 -6.70 22.32 5.25
CA LEU A 175 -7.70 21.27 5.50
C LEU A 175 -8.27 20.70 4.20
N VAL A 176 -8.57 21.54 3.21
CA VAL A 176 -9.10 21.13 1.89
C VAL A 176 -8.09 20.28 1.12
N ASN A 177 -6.81 20.69 1.07
CA ASN A 177 -5.78 19.94 0.36
C ASN A 177 -5.40 18.65 1.10
N PHE A 178 -5.40 18.66 2.43
CA PHE A 178 -5.23 17.44 3.24
C PHE A 178 -6.35 16.43 2.94
N HIS A 179 -7.60 16.88 2.96
CA HIS A 179 -8.78 16.08 2.63
C HIS A 179 -8.72 15.54 1.19
N PHE A 180 -8.33 16.37 0.25
CA PHE A 180 -8.20 15.98 -1.16
C PHE A 180 -7.15 14.87 -1.36
N LEU A 181 -5.95 15.04 -0.80
CA LEU A 181 -4.90 14.02 -0.89
C LEU A 181 -5.33 12.71 -0.23
N LEU A 182 -5.99 12.76 0.93
CA LEU A 182 -6.52 11.56 1.56
C LEU A 182 -7.63 10.89 0.73
N SER A 183 -8.49 11.66 0.09
CA SER A 183 -9.53 11.13 -0.81
C SER A 183 -8.91 10.40 -2.00
N CYS A 184 -7.84 10.97 -2.57
CA CYS A 184 -7.04 10.33 -3.61
C CYS A 184 -6.37 9.04 -3.09
N PHE A 185 -5.77 9.07 -1.90
CA PHE A 185 -5.15 7.89 -1.29
C PHE A 185 -6.16 6.78 -0.97
N ARG A 186 -7.37 7.14 -0.51
CA ARG A 186 -8.45 6.19 -0.26
C ARG A 186 -8.85 5.44 -1.53
N ARG A 187 -8.93 6.16 -2.66
CA ARG A 187 -9.20 5.56 -3.98
C ARG A 187 -8.08 4.59 -4.37
N ASP A 188 -6.83 5.00 -4.22
CA ASP A 188 -5.70 4.21 -4.70
C ASP A 188 -5.39 3.01 -3.77
N SER A 189 -5.58 3.16 -2.45
CA SER A 189 -5.51 2.04 -1.49
C SER A 189 -6.57 0.97 -1.77
N HIS A 190 -7.77 1.35 -2.21
CA HIS A 190 -8.79 0.40 -2.67
C HIS A 190 -8.33 -0.36 -3.92
N LYS A 191 -7.66 0.32 -4.87
CA LYS A 191 -7.10 -0.33 -6.06
C LYS A 191 -5.99 -1.32 -5.70
N ILE A 192 -5.06 -0.91 -4.83
CA ILE A 192 -3.98 -1.78 -4.31
C ILE A 192 -4.58 -3.02 -3.65
N ASP A 193 -5.55 -2.84 -2.76
CA ASP A 193 -6.24 -3.95 -2.09
C ASP A 193 -6.92 -4.90 -3.08
N SER A 194 -7.63 -4.35 -4.06
CA SER A 194 -8.28 -5.13 -5.11
C SER A 194 -7.26 -5.95 -5.92
N PHE A 195 -6.11 -5.37 -6.28
CA PHE A 195 -5.07 -6.06 -7.06
C PHE A 195 -4.43 -7.20 -6.27
N LEU A 196 -4.12 -6.98 -4.99
CA LEU A 196 -3.53 -8.01 -4.14
C LEU A 196 -4.51 -9.14 -3.86
N LYS A 197 -5.81 -8.84 -3.71
CA LYS A 197 -6.85 -9.87 -3.63
C LYS A 197 -6.93 -10.71 -4.90
N VAL A 198 -6.86 -10.10 -6.09
CA VAL A 198 -6.82 -10.83 -7.37
C VAL A 198 -5.58 -11.73 -7.45
N LEU A 199 -4.39 -11.23 -7.12
CA LEU A 199 -3.15 -12.01 -7.14
C LEU A 199 -3.21 -13.21 -6.17
N ARG A 200 -3.65 -12.97 -4.94
CA ARG A 200 -3.87 -14.01 -3.93
C ARG A 200 -4.82 -15.09 -4.44
N CYS A 201 -5.90 -14.69 -5.10
CA CYS A 201 -6.89 -15.61 -5.63
C CYS A 201 -6.39 -16.47 -6.79
N ARG A 202 -5.61 -15.89 -7.71
CA ARG A 202 -4.98 -16.66 -8.79
C ARG A 202 -3.96 -17.66 -8.26
N ALA A 203 -3.14 -17.24 -7.29
CA ALA A 203 -2.14 -18.09 -6.68
C ALA A 203 -2.74 -19.27 -5.88
N ALA A 204 -3.89 -19.06 -5.23
CA ALA A 204 -4.61 -20.10 -4.50
C ALA A 204 -5.24 -21.17 -5.41
N LYS A 205 -5.44 -20.90 -6.71
CA LYS A 205 -6.14 -21.77 -7.67
C LYS A 205 -7.49 -22.31 -7.18
N ARG A 206 -8.13 -21.58 -6.25
CA ARG A 206 -9.42 -21.92 -5.63
C ARG A 206 -10.37 -20.73 -5.71
N PRO A 207 -11.14 -20.60 -6.79
CA PRO A 207 -12.06 -19.48 -6.98
C PRO A 207 -13.22 -19.49 -5.98
N GLU A 208 -13.49 -20.58 -5.26
CA GLU A 208 -14.58 -20.64 -4.25
C GLU A 208 -14.24 -19.99 -2.90
N ILE A 209 -12.98 -19.63 -2.66
CA ILE A 209 -12.50 -18.93 -1.45
C ILE A 209 -12.15 -17.46 -1.79
N CYS A 210 -12.65 -17.02 -2.95
CA CYS A 210 -12.36 -15.82 -3.70
C CYS A 210 -13.64 -15.34 -4.43
#